data_AF-V2Y206-F1
#
_entry.id   AF-V2Y206-F1
#
_cell.length_a   1.000
_cell.length_b   1.000
_cell.length_c   1.000
_cell.angle_alpha   90.00
_cell.angle_beta   90.00
_cell.angle_gamma   90.00
#
_symmetry.space_group_name_H-M   'P 1'
#
loop_
_entity.id
_entity.type
_entity.pdbx_description
1 polymer ?
#
loop_
_entity_poly.entity_id
_entity_poly.type
_entity_poly.pdbx_seq_one_letter_code
_entity_poly.pdbx_strand_id
1 'polypeptide(L)' 'MSEQRITKDMIIADIIQIDENLIPVLLNAGMHCVGCPSSMGETLEEAAEVHGIDADELCDLLNEFID' A
#
# COMPACT_ATOMS: atom_id res chain seq x y z
N MET A 1 17.86 5.71 -13.46
CA MET A 1 17.20 5.44 -12.16
C MET A 1 15.96 4.65 -12.53
N SER A 2 15.89 3.39 -12.13
CA SER A 2 14.67 2.59 -12.32
C SER A 2 13.70 3.03 -11.23
N GLU A 3 12.82 3.98 -11.57
CA GLU A 3 11.75 4.48 -10.68
C GLU A 3 10.79 3.32 -10.40
N GLN A 4 10.93 2.67 -9.23
CA GLN A 4 9.92 1.72 -8.75
C GLN A 4 8.78 2.53 -8.16
N ARG A 5 7.80 2.87 -9.01
CA ARG A 5 6.59 3.58 -8.58
C ARG A 5 5.56 2.59 -8.09
N ILE A 6 5.00 2.84 -6.90
CA ILE A 6 3.87 2.07 -6.39
C ILE A 6 2.60 2.49 -7.13
N THR A 7 1.84 1.50 -7.59
CA THR A 7 0.52 1.68 -8.23
C THR A 7 -0.56 0.92 -7.44
N LYS A 8 -1.83 1.31 -7.63
CA LYS A 8 -2.96 0.77 -6.84
C LYS A 8 -3.31 -0.67 -7.18
N ASP A 9 -2.91 -1.09 -8.37
CA ASP A 9 -2.96 -2.44 -8.92
C ASP A 9 -1.86 -3.37 -8.34
N MET A 10 -0.93 -2.86 -7.54
CA MET A 10 0.07 -3.69 -6.87
C MET A 10 -0.52 -4.44 -5.67
N ILE A 11 -0.02 -5.65 -5.47
CA ILE A 11 -0.34 -6.47 -4.30
C ILE A 11 0.32 -5.88 -3.06
N ILE A 12 -0.39 -5.85 -1.93
CA ILE A 12 0.13 -5.29 -0.67
C ILE A 12 1.40 -6.02 -0.23
N ALA A 13 1.47 -7.35 -0.39
CA ALA A 13 2.70 -8.09 -0.10
C ALA A 13 3.89 -7.69 -0.97
N ASP A 14 3.66 -7.28 -2.23
CA ASP A 14 4.73 -6.82 -3.12
C ASP A 14 5.18 -5.41 -2.74
N ILE A 15 4.24 -4.53 -2.36
CA ILE A 15 4.54 -3.19 -1.83
C ILE A 15 5.41 -3.29 -0.57
N ILE A 16 5.04 -4.15 0.38
CA ILE A 16 5.80 -4.34 1.62
C ILE A 16 7.18 -4.96 1.36
N GLN A 17 7.30 -5.81 0.34
CA GLN A 17 8.60 -6.36 -0.07
C GLN A 17 9.52 -5.32 -0.73
N ILE A 18 8.96 -4.27 -1.33
CA ILE A 18 9.74 -3.14 -1.85
C ILE A 18 10.36 -2.38 -0.68
N ASP A 19 9.54 -2.01 0.31
CA ASP A 19 10.01 -1.36 1.52
C ASP A 19 9.11 -1.66 2.72
N GLU A 20 9.67 -2.37 3.71
CA GLU A 20 9.00 -2.73 4.96
C GLU A 20 8.65 -1.48 5.80
N ASN A 21 9.32 -0.35 5.57
CA ASN A 21 9.03 0.92 6.23
C ASN A 21 7.68 1.53 5.80
N LEU A 22 7.06 1.01 4.74
CA LEU A 22 5.72 1.42 4.31
C LEU A 22 4.61 0.83 5.17
N ILE A 23 4.87 -0.25 5.92
CA ILE A 23 3.89 -0.85 6.84
C ILE A 23 3.33 0.20 7.82
N PRO A 24 4.14 0.93 8.61
CA PRO A 24 3.62 1.96 9.50
C PRO A 24 2.92 3.13 8.77
N VAL A 25 3.26 3.41 7.51
CA VAL A 25 2.58 4.42 6.69
C VAL A 25 1.15 3.95 6.35
N LEU A 26 1.02 2.73 5.86
CA LEU A 26 -0.27 2.08 5.58
C LEU A 26 -1.16 2.01 6.82
N LEU A 27 -0.60 1.62 7.96
CA LEU A 27 -1.31 1.57 9.24
C LEU A 27 -1.85 2.97 9.64
N ASN A 28 -1.03 4.02 9.53
CA ASN A 28 -1.45 5.40 9.81
C ASN A 28 -2.49 5.92 8.81
N ALA A 29 -2.44 5.47 7.56
CA ALA A 29 -3.42 5.80 6.52
C ALA A 29 -4.78 5.11 6.73
N GLY A 30 -4.93 4.26 7.77
CA GLY A 30 -6.17 3.57 8.09
C GLY A 30 -6.21 2.10 7.66
N MET A 31 -5.16 1.62 6.98
CA MET A 31 -5.03 0.25 6.49
C MET A 31 -4.51 -0.68 7.60
N HIS A 32 -5.21 -0.75 8.73
CA HIS A 32 -4.82 -1.61 9.86
C HIS A 32 -4.77 -3.12 9.51
N CYS A 33 -5.43 -3.49 8.41
CA CYS A 33 -5.55 -4.86 7.94
C CYS A 33 -4.34 -5.36 7.13
N VAL A 34 -3.39 -4.49 6.76
CA VAL A 34 -2.24 -4.88 5.89
C VAL A 34 -1.32 -5.92 6.51
N GLY A 35 -1.29 -6.04 7.83
CA GLY A 35 -0.57 -7.11 8.54
C GLY A 35 -1.33 -8.44 8.63
N CYS A 36 -2.59 -8.48 8.17
CA CYS A 36 -3.41 -9.69 8.19
C CYS A 36 -3.10 -10.56 6.96
N PRO A 37 -2.93 -11.89 7.11
CA PRO A 37 -2.67 -12.77 5.98
C PRO A 37 -3.74 -12.74 4.88
N SER A 38 -4.95 -12.24 5.18
CA SER A 38 -6.01 -12.09 4.16
C SER A 38 -5.75 -10.91 3.22
N SER A 39 -5.23 -9.79 3.73
CA SER A 39 -5.02 -8.56 2.94
C SER A 39 -3.67 -8.49 2.24
N MET A 40 -2.75 -9.40 2.58
CA MET A 40 -1.47 -9.55 1.87
C MET A 40 -1.65 -10.02 0.41
N GLY A 41 -2.76 -10.68 0.08
CA GLY A 41 -3.08 -11.13 -1.28
C GLY A 41 -4.00 -10.20 -2.06
N GLU A 42 -4.46 -9.10 -1.44
CA GLU A 42 -5.32 -8.10 -2.07
C GLU A 42 -4.45 -7.04 -2.75
N THR A 43 -5.00 -6.41 -3.79
CA THR A 43 -4.41 -5.18 -4.34
C THR A 43 -4.61 -4.01 -3.36
N LEU A 44 -3.79 -2.97 -3.51
CA LEU A 44 -3.95 -1.75 -2.71
C LEU A 44 -5.33 -1.11 -2.95
N GLU A 45 -5.84 -1.13 -4.18
CA GLU A 45 -7.16 -0.63 -4.54
C GLU A 45 -8.28 -1.39 -3.82
N GLU A 46 -8.30 -2.72 -3.91
CA GLU A 46 -9.33 -3.55 -3.26
C GLU A 46 -9.35 -3.34 -1.74
N ALA A 47 -8.17 -3.32 -1.11
CA ALA A 47 -8.06 -3.07 0.32
C ALA A 47 -8.52 -1.65 0.68
N ALA A 48 -8.22 -0.64 -0.15
CA ALA A 48 -8.65 0.73 0.08
C ALA A 48 -10.18 0.88 -0.07
N GLU A 49 -10.78 0.20 -1.06
CA GLU A 49 -12.24 0.20 -1.30
C GLU A 49 -13.02 -0.38 -0.11
N VAL A 50 -12.55 -1.48 0.49
CA VAL A 50 -13.18 -2.10 1.67
C VAL A 50 -13.21 -1.14 2.87
N HIS A 51 -12.20 -0.28 2.96
CA HIS A 51 -12.04 0.69 4.03
C HIS A 51 -12.55 2.10 3.69
N GLY A 52 -13.03 2.32 2.46
CA GLY A 52 -13.50 3.62 1.97
C GLY A 52 -12.39 4.68 1.90
N ILE A 53 -11.15 4.25 1.66
CA ILE A 53 -9.97 5.11 1.50
C ILE A 53 -9.72 5.30 0.00
N ASP A 54 -9.21 6.48 -0.39
CA ASP A 54 -8.82 6.73 -1.77
C ASP A 54 -7.49 6.02 -2.09
N ALA A 55 -7.52 5.10 -3.03
CA ALA A 55 -6.36 4.31 -3.43
C ALA A 55 -5.29 5.17 -4.12
N ASP A 56 -5.67 6.21 -4.85
CA ASP A 56 -4.74 7.12 -5.51
C ASP A 56 -4.01 7.99 -4.46
N GLU A 57 -4.70 8.48 -3.42
CA GLU A 57 -4.05 9.18 -2.29
C GLU A 57 -3.06 8.27 -1.55
N LEU A 58 -3.41 7.00 -1.34
CA LEU A 58 -2.53 6.00 -0.76
C LEU A 58 -1.29 5.77 -1.62
N CYS A 59 -1.44 5.61 -2.94
CA CYS A 59 -0.31 5.49 -3.85
C CYS A 59 0.62 6.71 -3.78
N ASP A 60 0.07 7.92 -3.85
CA ASP A 60 0.86 9.14 -3.79
C ASP A 60 1.63 9.21 -2.46
N LEU A 61 0.96 8.94 -1.33
CA LEU A 61 1.60 8.89 -0.02
C LEU A 61 2.73 7.88 0.03
N LEU A 62 2.54 6.65 -0.47
CA LEU A 62 3.56 5.61 -0.45
C LEU A 62 4.76 5.98 -1.33
N ASN A 63 4.51 6.57 -2.51
CA ASN A 63 5.55 7.02 -3.41
C ASN A 63 6.42 8.14 -2.78
N GLU A 64 5.85 9.01 -1.93
CA GLU A 64 6.63 10.03 -1.20
C GLU A 64 7.71 9.45 -0.26
N PHE A 65 7.59 8.18 0.15
CA PHE A 65 8.56 7.53 1.05
C PHE A 65 9.66 6.74 0.34
N ILE A 66 9.51 6.47 -0.96
CA ILE A 66 10.45 5.65 -1.75
C ILE A 66 11.19 6.43 -2.86
N ASP A 67 10.81 7.68 -3.11
CA ASP A 67 11.52 8.63 -4.00
C ASP A 67 12.81 9.21 -3.37
#